data_AF-A0A6B1BTK5-F1
#
_entry.id   AF-A0A6B1BTK5-F1
#
_cell.length_a   1.000
_cell.length_b   1.000
_cell.length_c   1.000
_cell.angle_alpha   90.00
_cell.angle_beta   90.00
_cell.angle_gamma   90.00
#
_symmetry.space_group_name_H-M   'P 1'
#
loop_
_entity.id
_entity.type
_entity.pdbx_description
1 polymer ?
#
loop_
_entity_poly.entity_id
_entity_poly.type
_entity_poly.pdbx_seq_one_letter_code
_entity_poly.pdbx_strand_id
1 'polypeptide(L)'
;MDYRDAFHRALNVPPTSHYADDIPNLVTAYHSRSDASDLLWTLSEALAPQQPIRRLVFALFLAYTPEEERIAAFLHYAAFGPVQGLERASLYHFDIHHSKLTAGEVLLLCDLAQGADVPMNDPIAALERRDALLSDLYARGFLSQAVYRSERDRALSLSVNPIPVK
;
A
#
# COMPACT_ATOMS: atom_id res chain seq x y z
N MET A 1 15.47 4.83 25.88
CA MET A 1 16.37 4.41 24.78
C MET A 1 16.72 5.66 24.01
N ASP A 2 17.99 6.02 23.89
CA ASP A 2 18.40 7.25 23.18
C ASP A 2 18.20 7.06 21.67
N TYR A 3 17.24 7.79 21.11
CA TYR A 3 16.77 7.64 19.74
C TYR A 3 17.85 7.94 18.70
N ARG A 4 18.85 8.75 19.06
CA ARG A 4 20.01 9.05 18.20
C ARG A 4 20.87 7.82 17.95
N ASP A 5 20.94 6.93 18.93
CA ASP A 5 21.83 5.78 18.93
C ASP A 5 21.27 4.59 18.14
N ALA A 6 19.93 4.44 18.14
CA ALA A 6 19.23 3.52 17.23
C ALA A 6 19.28 4.01 15.79
N PHE A 7 19.22 5.33 15.59
CA PHE A 7 19.25 6.02 14.31
C PHE A 7 20.60 5.88 13.58
N HIS A 8 21.73 6.08 14.25
CA HIS A 8 23.06 5.89 13.64
C HIS A 8 23.34 4.41 13.31
N ARG A 9 22.83 3.47 14.11
CA ARG A 9 23.01 2.03 13.90
C ARG A 9 22.18 1.49 12.74
N ALA A 10 20.98 2.02 12.49
CA ALA A 10 20.08 1.50 11.47
C ALA A 10 20.45 1.88 10.02
N LEU A 11 21.19 2.97 9.82
CA LEU A 11 21.32 3.57 8.48
C LEU A 11 22.72 3.50 7.88
N ASN A 12 23.77 3.23 8.67
CA ASN A 12 25.15 3.24 8.19
C ASN A 12 25.51 4.53 7.40
N VAL A 13 24.89 5.66 7.75
CA VAL A 13 25.10 6.97 7.13
C VAL A 13 26.20 7.69 7.92
N PRO A 14 27.24 8.22 7.26
CA PRO A 14 28.31 8.93 7.96
C PRO A 14 27.77 10.18 8.68
N PRO A 15 28.26 10.49 9.89
CA PRO A 15 27.76 11.58 10.75
C PRO A 15 27.98 12.99 10.18
N THR A 16 28.54 13.11 8.97
CA THR A 16 28.89 14.36 8.30
C THR A 16 27.86 14.81 7.25
N SER A 17 26.77 14.07 7.04
CA SER A 17 25.73 14.52 6.11
C SER A 17 24.94 15.69 6.71
N HIS A 18 24.79 16.78 5.95
CA HIS A 18 24.02 17.98 6.32
C HIS A 18 22.56 17.72 6.73
N TYR A 19 22.06 16.49 6.58
CA TYR A 19 20.68 16.09 6.89
C TYR A 19 20.46 15.69 8.35
N ALA A 20 21.51 15.52 9.15
CA ALA A 20 21.37 15.13 10.57
C ALA A 20 20.66 16.21 11.42
N ASP A 21 20.76 17.47 11.01
CA ASP A 21 20.16 18.62 11.70
C ASP A 21 18.72 18.90 11.26
N ASP A 22 18.31 18.46 10.06
CA ASP A 22 16.96 18.68 9.52
C ASP A 22 15.94 17.64 10.02
N ILE A 23 16.40 16.42 10.33
CA ILE A 23 15.52 15.30 10.71
C ILE A 23 14.78 15.55 12.04
N PRO A 24 15.40 16.08 13.11
CA PRO A 24 14.68 16.43 14.33
C PRO A 24 13.58 17.48 14.10
N ASN A 25 13.81 18.42 13.18
CA ASN A 25 12.82 19.43 12.82
C ASN A 25 11.66 18.83 12.02
N LEU A 26 11.93 17.85 11.14
CA LEU A 26 10.89 17.10 10.41
C LEU A 26 10.04 16.24 11.36
N VAL A 27 10.64 15.58 12.35
CA VAL A 27 9.89 14.81 13.37
C VAL A 27 9.07 15.73 14.29
N THR A 28 9.59 16.91 14.62
CA THR A 28 8.86 17.91 15.41
C THR A 28 7.69 18.52 14.62
N ALA A 29 7.87 18.78 13.33
CA ALA A 29 6.80 19.19 12.42
C ALA A 29 5.73 18.08 12.23
N TYR A 30 6.15 16.81 12.24
CA TYR A 30 5.27 15.65 12.17
C TYR A 30 4.35 15.52 13.39
N HIS A 31 4.86 15.73 14.61
CA HIS A 31 4.05 15.65 15.83
C HIS A 31 3.02 16.77 16.03
N SER A 32 3.07 17.83 15.23
CA SER A 32 2.25 19.03 15.40
C SER A 32 1.12 19.19 14.38
N ARG A 33 0.92 18.21 13.48
CA ARG A 33 -0.12 18.29 12.42
C ARG A 33 -0.92 17.00 12.26
N SER A 34 -2.20 17.17 11.95
CA SER A 34 -3.17 16.11 11.65
C SER A 34 -3.02 15.46 10.26
N ASP A 35 -2.17 16.01 9.37
CA ASP A 35 -1.88 15.49 8.01
C ASP A 35 -0.45 14.93 7.92
N ALA A 36 -0.08 14.12 8.90
CA ALA A 36 1.29 13.64 9.08
C ALA A 36 1.73 12.66 7.95
N SER A 37 0.77 11.97 7.33
CA SER A 37 0.96 11.08 6.17
C SER A 37 1.39 11.84 4.91
N ASP A 38 0.72 12.96 4.61
CA ASP A 38 0.91 13.71 3.37
C ASP A 38 2.29 14.39 3.36
N LEU A 39 2.74 14.86 4.53
CA LEU A 39 4.04 15.49 4.69
C LEU A 39 5.19 14.48 4.55
N LEU A 40 5.07 13.31 5.17
CA LEU A 40 6.06 12.23 5.04
C LEU A 40 6.11 11.69 3.60
N TRP A 41 4.98 11.59 2.92
CA TRP A 41 4.96 11.16 1.53
C TRP A 41 5.56 12.21 0.57
N THR A 42 5.17 13.48 0.73
CA THR A 42 5.74 14.61 -0.03
C THR A 42 7.26 14.67 0.11
N LEU A 43 7.76 14.43 1.32
CA LEU A 43 9.20 14.30 1.57
C LEU A 43 9.79 13.07 0.89
N SER A 44 9.10 11.93 0.91
CA SER A 44 9.56 10.71 0.24
C SER A 44 9.69 10.87 -1.28
N GLU A 45 8.77 11.60 -1.91
CA GLU A 45 8.80 11.91 -3.35
C GLU A 45 9.87 12.94 -3.69
N ALA A 46 9.96 14.02 -2.91
CA ALA A 46 11.02 15.03 -3.07
C ALA A 46 12.43 14.42 -2.89
N LEU A 47 12.54 13.36 -2.09
CA LEU A 47 13.79 12.66 -1.77
C LEU A 47 13.96 11.36 -2.59
N ALA A 48 13.13 11.12 -3.60
CA ALA A 48 13.20 9.94 -4.48
C ALA A 48 14.56 9.70 -5.16
N PRO A 49 15.37 10.72 -5.52
CA PRO A 49 16.73 10.50 -6.02
C PRO A 49 17.69 9.95 -4.95
N GLN A 50 17.34 10.07 -3.68
CA GLN A 50 18.16 9.75 -2.51
C GLN A 50 17.54 8.57 -1.75
N GLN A 51 17.65 7.37 -2.34
CA GLN A 51 17.12 6.11 -1.81
C GLN A 51 17.31 5.89 -0.29
N PRO A 52 18.45 6.27 0.35
CA PRO A 52 18.60 6.13 1.80
C PRO A 52 17.64 7.01 2.61
N ILE A 53 17.38 8.23 2.16
CA ILE A 53 16.50 9.18 2.84
C ILE A 53 15.04 8.79 2.66
N ARG A 54 14.66 8.33 1.46
CA ARG A 54 13.33 7.76 1.21
C ARG A 54 13.02 6.59 2.15
N ARG A 55 13.98 5.68 2.33
CA ARG A 55 13.85 4.55 3.27
C ARG A 55 13.72 4.99 4.71
N LEU A 56 14.44 6.04 5.11
CA LEU A 56 14.34 6.63 6.45
C LEU A 56 12.97 7.26 6.68
N VAL A 57 12.50 8.10 5.77
CA VAL A 57 11.18 8.75 5.86
C VAL A 57 10.07 7.68 5.93
N PHE A 58 10.18 6.63 5.13
CA PHE A 58 9.26 5.49 5.18
C PHE A 58 9.35 4.70 6.50
N ALA A 59 10.56 4.49 7.03
CA ALA A 59 10.73 3.83 8.33
C ALA A 59 10.16 4.68 9.49
N LEU A 60 10.29 6.01 9.43
CA LEU A 60 9.69 6.93 10.39
C LEU A 60 8.16 6.90 10.30
N PHE A 61 7.59 6.91 9.09
CA PHE A 61 6.16 6.70 8.87
C PHE A 61 5.67 5.41 9.52
N LEU A 62 6.35 4.28 9.27
CA LEU A 62 5.98 3.02 9.87
C LEU A 62 6.10 3.02 11.40
N ALA A 63 7.07 3.73 11.98
CA ALA A 63 7.33 3.71 13.42
C ALA A 63 6.44 4.66 14.23
N TYR A 64 6.04 5.81 13.67
CA TYR A 64 5.41 6.90 14.41
C TYR A 64 3.97 7.22 13.98
N THR A 65 3.44 6.52 12.98
CA THR A 65 2.05 6.67 12.54
C THR A 65 1.17 5.57 13.16
N PRO A 66 -0.01 5.91 13.72
CA PRO A 66 -1.01 4.94 14.16
C PRO A 66 -1.33 3.92 13.07
N GLU A 67 -1.70 2.70 13.46
CA GLU A 67 -1.93 1.62 12.50
C GLU A 67 -3.00 1.96 11.46
N GLU A 68 -4.10 2.59 11.87
CA GLU A 68 -5.19 3.01 11.02
C GLU A 68 -4.75 4.02 9.95
N GLU A 69 -3.94 5.02 10.36
CA GLU A 69 -3.36 6.02 9.44
C GLU A 69 -2.33 5.40 8.49
N ARG A 70 -1.56 4.39 8.95
CA ARG A 70 -0.65 3.63 8.07
C ARG A 70 -1.41 2.87 7.00
N ILE A 71 -2.50 2.22 7.38
CA ILE A 71 -3.37 1.48 6.46
C ILE A 71 -4.02 2.47 5.47
N ALA A 72 -4.55 3.59 5.95
CA ALA A 72 -5.16 4.61 5.10
C ALA A 72 -4.19 5.15 4.05
N ALA A 73 -2.96 5.51 4.45
CA ALA A 73 -1.96 5.99 3.50
C ALA A 73 -1.53 4.87 2.53
N PHE A 74 -1.36 3.63 3.00
CA PHE A 74 -1.07 2.51 2.12
C PHE A 74 -2.16 2.35 1.05
N LEU A 75 -3.44 2.34 1.45
CA LEU A 75 -4.56 2.22 0.52
C LEU A 75 -4.63 3.40 -0.45
N HIS A 76 -4.18 4.59 -0.06
CA HIS A 76 -4.18 5.77 -0.92
C HIS A 76 -3.03 5.78 -1.94
N TYR A 77 -1.84 5.31 -1.57
CA TYR A 77 -0.62 5.48 -2.39
C TYR A 77 -0.09 4.19 -3.03
N ALA A 78 -0.52 3.01 -2.58
CA ALA A 78 -0.06 1.75 -3.15
C ALA A 78 -0.36 1.66 -4.66
N ALA A 79 0.58 1.07 -5.41
CA ALA A 79 0.40 0.79 -6.82
C ALA A 79 -0.36 -0.54 -7.00
N PHE A 80 -1.49 -0.51 -7.68
CA PHE A 80 -2.35 -1.65 -7.96
C PHE A 80 -2.29 -1.98 -9.46
N GLY A 81 -1.08 -2.32 -9.93
CA GLY A 81 -0.76 -2.41 -11.36
C GLY A 81 -0.47 -1.02 -11.96
N PRO A 82 -1.19 -0.57 -13.00
CA PRO A 82 -0.90 0.69 -13.68
C PRO A 82 -1.39 1.94 -12.95
N VAL A 83 -2.16 1.78 -11.87
CA VAL A 83 -2.81 2.88 -11.14
C VAL A 83 -2.41 2.87 -9.67
N GLN A 84 -2.33 4.07 -9.07
CA GLN A 84 -2.07 4.25 -7.65
C GLN A 84 -3.36 4.57 -6.89
N GLY A 85 -3.50 4.01 -5.70
CA GLY A 85 -4.62 4.22 -4.80
C GLY A 85 -5.82 3.31 -5.05
N LEU A 86 -6.42 2.83 -3.96
CA LEU A 86 -7.48 1.82 -3.93
C LEU A 86 -8.73 2.28 -4.68
N GLU A 87 -9.15 3.53 -4.52
CA GLU A 87 -10.33 4.07 -5.21
C GLU A 87 -10.13 4.06 -6.73
N ARG A 88 -8.97 4.53 -7.20
CA ARG A 88 -8.63 4.53 -8.62
C ARG A 88 -8.48 3.11 -9.15
N ALA A 89 -7.91 2.20 -8.37
CA ALA A 89 -7.77 0.79 -8.72
C ALA A 89 -9.13 0.10 -8.85
N SER A 90 -10.05 0.36 -7.92
CA SER A 90 -11.41 -0.17 -7.93
C SER A 90 -12.16 0.26 -9.19
N LEU A 91 -12.10 1.55 -9.53
CA LEU A 91 -12.70 2.09 -10.75
C LEU A 91 -12.01 1.57 -12.02
N TYR A 92 -10.69 1.44 -12.00
CA TYR A 92 -9.91 1.00 -13.15
C TYR A 92 -10.19 -0.46 -13.52
N HIS A 93 -10.18 -1.37 -12.53
CA HIS A 93 -10.27 -2.83 -12.73
C HIS A 93 -11.70 -3.37 -12.66
N PHE A 94 -12.63 -2.67 -12.01
CA PHE A 94 -13.98 -3.20 -11.72
C PHE A 94 -15.11 -2.19 -12.00
N ASP A 95 -14.81 -0.93 -12.34
CA ASP A 95 -15.79 0.15 -12.58
C ASP A 95 -16.78 0.37 -11.41
N ILE A 96 -16.32 0.15 -10.18
CA ILE A 96 -17.11 0.36 -8.96
C ILE A 96 -16.32 1.16 -7.93
N HIS A 97 -17.03 1.83 -7.03
CA HIS A 97 -16.43 2.50 -5.86
C HIS A 97 -15.82 1.47 -4.90
N HIS A 98 -14.68 1.79 -4.27
CA HIS A 98 -13.94 0.82 -3.43
C HIS A 98 -14.78 0.21 -2.30
N SER A 99 -15.76 0.93 -1.76
CA SER A 99 -16.66 0.43 -0.71
C SER A 99 -17.60 -0.69 -1.16
N LYS A 100 -17.69 -0.95 -2.47
CA LYS A 100 -18.50 -2.03 -3.05
C LYS A 100 -17.67 -3.26 -3.44
N LEU A 101 -16.34 -3.19 -3.27
CA LEU A 101 -15.46 -4.31 -3.55
C LEU A 101 -15.83 -5.51 -2.68
N THR A 102 -15.75 -6.66 -3.30
CA THR A 102 -15.90 -7.97 -2.66
C THR A 102 -14.59 -8.41 -2.06
N ALA A 103 -14.62 -9.39 -1.14
CA ALA A 103 -13.38 -9.90 -0.57
C ALA A 103 -12.46 -10.47 -1.66
N GLY A 104 -13.02 -11.18 -2.65
CA GLY A 104 -12.26 -11.69 -3.79
C GLY A 104 -11.61 -10.60 -4.64
N GLU A 105 -12.31 -9.50 -4.93
CA GLU A 105 -11.75 -8.38 -5.69
C GLU A 105 -10.65 -7.65 -4.90
N VAL A 106 -10.85 -7.47 -3.59
CA VAL A 106 -9.81 -6.92 -2.70
C VAL A 106 -8.57 -7.80 -2.71
N LEU A 107 -8.71 -9.13 -2.70
CA LEU A 107 -7.55 -10.04 -2.75
C LEU A 107 -6.73 -9.91 -4.02
N LEU A 108 -7.39 -9.75 -5.18
CA LEU A 108 -6.71 -9.50 -6.45
C LEU A 108 -5.92 -8.18 -6.42
N LEU A 109 -6.52 -7.12 -5.86
CA LEU A 109 -5.83 -5.84 -5.68
C LEU A 109 -4.66 -5.96 -4.69
N CYS A 110 -4.82 -6.67 -3.58
CA CYS A 110 -3.73 -6.90 -2.63
C CYS A 110 -2.56 -7.67 -3.25
N ASP A 111 -2.84 -8.61 -4.16
CA ASP A 111 -1.82 -9.38 -4.87
C ASP A 111 -1.07 -8.51 -5.89
N LEU A 112 -1.79 -7.64 -6.62
CA LEU A 112 -1.18 -6.59 -7.45
C LEU A 112 -0.29 -5.64 -6.64
N ALA A 113 -0.73 -5.21 -5.46
CA ALA A 113 0.03 -4.32 -4.59
C ALA A 113 1.33 -4.95 -4.07
N GLN A 114 1.39 -6.28 -4.00
CA GLN A 114 2.60 -7.04 -3.70
C GLN A 114 3.52 -7.22 -4.92
N GLY A 115 3.10 -6.74 -6.10
CA GLY A 115 3.84 -6.85 -7.35
C GLY A 115 3.61 -8.17 -8.10
N ALA A 116 2.56 -8.92 -7.76
CA ALA A 116 2.20 -10.11 -8.54
C ALA A 116 1.67 -9.71 -9.92
N ASP A 117 1.99 -10.54 -10.92
CA ASP A 117 1.45 -10.40 -12.28
C ASP A 117 0.04 -11.01 -12.34
N VAL A 118 -0.95 -10.24 -11.88
CA VAL A 118 -2.36 -10.65 -11.89
C VAL A 118 -2.95 -10.35 -13.28
N PRO A 119 -3.54 -11.35 -13.98
CA PRO A 119 -3.99 -11.20 -15.36
C PRO A 119 -5.33 -10.46 -15.45
N MET A 120 -5.36 -9.19 -15.05
CA MET A 120 -6.57 -8.34 -15.01
C MET A 120 -7.19 -8.03 -16.39
N ASN A 121 -6.57 -8.49 -17.48
CA ASN A 121 -7.10 -8.42 -18.84
C ASN A 121 -7.74 -9.74 -19.31
N ASP A 122 -7.63 -10.81 -18.53
CA ASP A 122 -8.22 -12.12 -18.79
C ASP A 122 -9.13 -12.51 -17.62
N PRO A 123 -10.47 -12.37 -17.78
CA PRO A 123 -11.42 -12.68 -16.72
C PRO A 123 -11.34 -14.11 -16.20
N ILE A 124 -10.97 -15.07 -17.05
CA ILE A 124 -10.86 -16.48 -16.64
C ILE A 124 -9.62 -16.66 -15.77
N ALA A 125 -8.48 -16.17 -16.23
CA ALA A 125 -7.23 -16.29 -15.48
C ALA A 125 -7.25 -15.48 -14.17
N ALA A 126 -7.91 -14.31 -14.15
CA ALA A 126 -8.10 -13.52 -12.94
C ALA A 126 -9.00 -14.24 -11.92
N LEU A 127 -10.06 -14.91 -12.41
CA LEU A 127 -10.93 -15.74 -11.58
C LEU A 127 -10.16 -16.91 -10.95
N GLU A 128 -9.36 -17.62 -11.74
CA GLU A 128 -8.50 -18.70 -11.25
C GLU A 128 -7.51 -18.20 -10.19
N ARG A 129 -6.90 -17.03 -10.42
CA ARG A 129 -5.99 -16.41 -9.46
C ARG A 129 -6.68 -16.06 -8.15
N ARG A 130 -7.86 -15.44 -8.22
CA ARG A 130 -8.70 -15.11 -7.05
C ARG A 130 -9.02 -16.37 -6.25
N ASP A 131 -9.41 -17.43 -6.94
CA ASP A 131 -9.83 -18.67 -6.30
C ASP A 131 -8.67 -19.41 -5.64
N ALA A 132 -7.47 -19.33 -6.22
CA ALA A 132 -6.24 -19.80 -5.58
C ALA A 132 -5.92 -19.01 -4.30
N LEU A 133 -6.03 -17.68 -4.32
CA LEU A 133 -5.84 -16.83 -3.14
C LEU A 133 -6.86 -17.13 -2.04
N LEU A 134 -8.14 -17.27 -2.40
CA LEU A 134 -9.22 -17.65 -1.47
C LEU A 134 -8.93 -19.02 -0.84
N SER A 135 -8.44 -19.99 -1.63
CA SER A 135 -8.08 -21.31 -1.15
C SER A 135 -6.91 -21.27 -0.16
N ASP A 136 -5.87 -20.48 -0.43
CA ASP A 136 -4.73 -20.33 0.49
C ASP A 136 -5.17 -19.71 1.82
N LEU A 137 -5.94 -18.63 1.77
CA LEU A 137 -6.40 -17.95 2.98
C LEU A 137 -7.37 -18.80 3.82
N TYR A 138 -8.22 -19.59 3.17
CA TYR A 138 -9.06 -20.57 3.86
C TYR A 138 -8.21 -21.66 4.53
N ALA A 139 -7.24 -22.24 3.82
CA ALA A 139 -6.35 -23.28 4.36
C ALA A 139 -5.52 -22.78 5.56
N ARG A 140 -5.17 -21.50 5.55
CA ARG A 140 -4.43 -20.83 6.63
C ARG A 140 -5.31 -20.31 7.78
N GLY A 141 -6.63 -20.45 7.68
CA GLY A 141 -7.58 -20.08 8.73
C GLY A 141 -7.94 -18.58 8.78
N PHE A 142 -7.60 -17.80 7.76
CA PHE A 142 -7.97 -16.38 7.68
C PHE A 142 -9.40 -16.15 7.18
N LEU A 143 -10.00 -17.14 6.52
CA LEU A 143 -11.39 -17.09 6.04
C LEU A 143 -12.24 -18.15 6.72
N SER A 144 -13.48 -17.78 7.04
CA SER A 144 -14.49 -18.77 7.42
C SER A 144 -14.94 -19.56 6.19
N GLN A 145 -15.44 -20.78 6.40
CA GLN A 145 -15.96 -21.60 5.31
C GLN A 145 -17.12 -20.92 4.57
N ALA A 146 -17.95 -20.16 5.28
CA ALA A 146 -19.06 -19.43 4.69
C ALA A 146 -18.57 -18.34 3.71
N VAL A 147 -17.58 -17.54 4.13
CA VAL A 147 -16.98 -16.49 3.27
C VAL A 147 -16.24 -17.12 2.08
N TYR A 148 -15.47 -18.17 2.32
CA TYR A 148 -14.77 -18.88 1.24
C TYR A 148 -15.73 -19.38 0.16
N ARG A 149 -16.83 -20.04 0.56
CA ARG A 149 -17.84 -20.54 -0.38
C ARG A 149 -18.57 -19.42 -1.11
N SER A 150 -19.03 -18.40 -0.38
CA SER A 150 -19.77 -17.28 -0.99
C SER A 150 -18.94 -16.52 -2.01
N GLU A 151 -17.64 -16.35 -1.78
CA GLU A 151 -16.75 -15.67 -2.71
C GLU A 151 -16.36 -16.56 -3.90
N ARG A 152 -16.19 -17.87 -3.69
CA ARG A 152 -15.94 -18.83 -4.79
C ARG A 152 -17.10 -18.91 -5.78
N ASP A 153 -18.33 -18.88 -5.28
CA ASP A 153 -19.53 -18.93 -6.12
C ASP A 153 -19.85 -17.58 -6.79
N ARG A 154 -19.19 -16.49 -6.35
CA ARG A 154 -19.41 -15.15 -6.91
C ARG A 154 -18.69 -15.02 -8.26
N ALA A 155 -19.40 -14.52 -9.26
CA ALA A 155 -18.80 -14.13 -10.53
C ALA A 155 -17.82 -12.97 -10.37
N LEU A 156 -16.76 -12.95 -11.18
CA LEU A 156 -15.82 -11.84 -11.26
C LEU A 156 -16.16 -10.98 -12.48
N SER A 157 -16.44 -9.70 -12.25
CA SER A 157 -16.76 -8.73 -13.30
C SER A 157 -15.61 -7.74 -13.44
N LEU A 158 -14.71 -7.97 -14.39
CA LEU A 158 -13.65 -7.04 -14.71
C LEU A 158 -14.16 -5.94 -15.63
N SER A 159 -13.73 -4.72 -15.34
CA SER A 159 -13.75 -3.61 -16.28
C SER A 159 -12.31 -3.30 -16.64
N VAL A 160 -11.92 -3.46 -17.91
CA VAL A 160 -10.61 -2.96 -18.35
C VAL A 160 -10.87 -1.58 -18.95
N ASN A 161 -11.02 -0.59 -18.08
CA ASN A 161 -11.20 0.79 -18.51
C ASN A 161 -9.85 1.35 -18.98
N PRO A 162 -9.68 1.75 -20.26
CA PRO A 162 -8.55 2.57 -20.64
C PRO A 162 -8.78 3.96 -20.05
N ILE A 163 -8.24 4.26 -18.86
CA ILE A 163 -8.33 5.63 -18.33
C ILE A 163 -7.50 6.55 -19.24
N PRO A 164 -8.08 7.62 -19.83
CA PRO A 164 -7.29 8.73 -20.33
C PRO A 164 -6.76 9.50 -19.13
N VAL A 165 -5.45 9.51 -18.96
CA VAL A 165 -4.78 10.36 -17.99
C VAL A 165 -5.04 11.81 -18.41
N LYS A 166 -5.80 12.57 -17.62
CA LYS A 166 -5.77 14.04 -17.63
C LYS A 166 -4.75 14.52 -16.62
#